data_AF-A0AB94IVC5-F1
#
_entry.id   AF-A0AB94IVC5-F1
#
_cell.length_a   1.000
_cell.length_b   1.000
_cell.length_c   1.000
_cell.angle_alpha   90.00
_cell.angle_beta   90.00
_cell.angle_gamma   90.00
#
_symmetry.space_group_name_H-M   'P 1'
#
loop_
_entity.id
_entity.type
_entity.pdbx_description
1 polymer ?
#
loop_
_entity_poly.entity_id
_entity_poly.type
_entity_poly.pdbx_seq_one_letter_code
_entity_poly.pdbx_strand_id
1 'polypeptide(L)'
;MEMNLFGEVKASLRALGLEPGATEADVRSAFRRLALTCHPDVVGQGGALRFQQIAGAYSLLKGLAPDELRQLSGAGWRQQRSLVKRRTSTFLDWYRRRRDRARQEAEEARRAEREEERRQAEERSERVDRVLEQYDRSLSRRLERMSKSADAAQLNDVLSRLGSSVAEVRRLALGRVGTLINRAEVRQAVSDLLCRWDVDEKTARLVGALPMEAGVLRRLAADVASRADQFPNSLVMSLLALRSRDVSPDPILMERYLVSVRPDCVAAILRYWPDDSAPSDAALRRLLGSEDAQVLVPLLSAMKQRFPHAVPHFRGRLEELLEHPAPAVRVWCRVLLAQGGV
;
A
#
# COMPACT_ATOMS: atom_id res chain seq x y z
N MET A 1 9.59 82.51 32.27
CA MET A 1 8.70 81.85 31.28
C MET A 1 7.26 82.36 31.43
N GLU A 2 7.01 83.66 31.19
CA GLU A 2 5.67 84.28 31.24
C GLU A 2 5.14 84.66 29.83
N MET A 3 5.96 84.56 28.78
CA MET A 3 5.67 85.10 27.44
C MET A 3 4.85 84.20 26.48
N ASN A 4 4.57 82.93 26.78
CA ASN A 4 3.94 82.02 25.78
C ASN A 4 2.40 82.02 25.77
N LEU A 5 1.73 82.28 26.90
CA LEU A 5 0.27 82.13 26.98
C LEU A 5 -0.49 83.26 26.25
N PHE A 6 0.03 84.50 26.31
CA PHE A 6 -0.54 85.63 25.56
C PHE A 6 -0.44 85.40 24.04
N GLY A 7 0.67 84.80 23.60
CA GLY A 7 0.85 84.37 22.22
C GLY A 7 -0.14 83.27 21.81
N GLU A 8 -0.38 82.28 22.67
CA GLU A 8 -1.29 81.16 22.42
C GLU A 8 -2.78 81.60 22.38
N VAL A 9 -3.21 82.51 23.26
CA VAL A 9 -4.58 83.05 23.26
C VAL A 9 -4.81 83.90 22.00
N LYS A 10 -3.84 84.75 21.63
CA LYS A 10 -3.89 85.56 20.41
C LYS A 10 -3.90 84.70 19.14
N ALA A 11 -3.09 83.64 19.12
CA ALA A 11 -3.08 82.66 18.03
C ALA A 11 -4.41 81.88 17.95
N SER A 12 -5.01 81.53 19.09
CA SER A 12 -6.30 80.83 19.15
C SER A 12 -7.46 81.72 18.70
N LEU A 13 -7.48 83.01 19.05
CA LEU A 13 -8.46 83.97 18.52
C LEU A 13 -8.30 84.13 17.00
N ARG A 14 -7.07 84.26 16.49
CA ARG A 14 -6.82 84.27 15.04
C ARG A 14 -7.23 82.98 14.34
N ALA A 15 -7.03 81.82 14.96
CA ALA A 15 -7.44 80.54 14.40
C ALA A 15 -8.97 80.43 14.25
N LEU A 16 -9.73 81.14 15.09
CA LEU A 16 -11.18 81.31 14.96
C LEU A 16 -11.59 82.54 14.11
N GLY A 17 -10.62 83.32 13.62
CA GLY A 17 -10.85 84.54 12.84
C GLY A 17 -11.41 85.71 13.66
N LEU A 18 -11.04 85.79 14.94
CA LEU A 18 -11.52 86.80 15.88
C LEU A 18 -10.41 87.75 16.34
N GLU A 19 -10.78 88.99 16.63
CA GLU A 19 -9.87 90.04 17.12
C GLU A 19 -9.67 89.96 18.65
N PRO A 20 -8.56 90.51 19.18
CA PRO A 20 -8.34 90.63 20.63
C PRO A 20 -9.44 91.49 21.27
N GLY A 21 -10.10 90.96 22.30
CA GLY A 21 -11.26 91.60 22.95
C GLY A 21 -12.63 91.03 22.57
N ALA A 22 -12.67 90.04 21.68
CA ALA A 22 -13.90 89.31 21.34
C ALA A 22 -14.55 88.66 22.57
N THR A 23 -15.88 88.69 22.63
CA THR A 23 -16.63 88.13 23.76
C THR A 23 -16.79 86.62 23.64
N GLU A 24 -17.15 85.95 24.74
CA GLU A 24 -17.40 84.50 24.72
C GLU A 24 -18.52 84.11 23.73
N ALA A 25 -19.51 85.00 23.52
CA ALA A 25 -20.56 84.80 22.53
C ALA A 25 -19.99 84.76 21.09
N ASP A 26 -19.03 85.63 20.79
CA ASP A 26 -18.34 85.70 19.50
C ASP A 26 -17.48 84.45 19.25
N VAL A 27 -16.77 84.00 20.29
CA VAL A 27 -15.98 82.75 20.27
C VAL A 27 -16.87 81.52 20.00
N ARG A 28 -18.01 81.41 20.67
CA ARG A 28 -18.97 80.31 20.44
C ARG A 28 -19.60 80.37 19.06
N SER A 29 -19.96 81.57 18.59
CA SER A 29 -20.57 81.78 17.27
C SER A 29 -19.60 81.43 16.14
N ALA A 30 -18.37 81.93 16.21
CA ALA A 30 -17.32 81.64 15.23
C ALA A 30 -16.95 80.16 15.21
N PHE A 31 -16.84 79.52 16.38
CA PHE A 31 -16.60 78.09 16.46
C PHE A 31 -17.74 77.28 15.83
N ARG A 32 -19.02 77.59 16.12
CA ARG A 32 -20.15 76.86 15.51
C ARG A 32 -20.16 76.99 13.99
N ARG A 33 -19.92 78.20 13.47
CA ARG A 33 -19.83 78.44 12.03
C ARG A 33 -18.71 77.62 11.39
N LEU A 34 -17.51 77.67 11.95
CA LEU A 34 -16.34 76.97 11.42
C LEU A 34 -16.43 75.45 11.60
N ALA A 35 -17.02 74.98 12.69
CA ALA A 35 -17.23 73.56 12.96
C ALA A 35 -18.18 72.92 11.95
N LEU A 36 -19.23 73.63 11.54
CA LEU A 36 -20.16 73.16 10.49
C LEU A 36 -19.49 73.09 9.12
N THR A 37 -18.60 74.02 8.80
CA THR A 37 -17.91 74.05 7.49
C THR A 37 -16.73 73.07 7.42
N CYS A 38 -16.07 72.77 8.54
CA CYS A 38 -14.86 71.96 8.57
C CYS A 38 -15.07 70.56 9.16
N HIS A 39 -16.30 70.14 9.49
CA HIS A 39 -16.55 68.84 10.13
C HIS A 39 -16.03 67.69 9.24
N PRO A 40 -15.29 66.71 9.80
CA PRO A 40 -14.73 65.60 9.01
C PRO A 40 -15.79 64.75 8.29
N ASP A 41 -17.05 64.78 8.75
CA ASP A 41 -18.17 64.11 8.07
C ASP A 41 -18.64 64.84 6.79
N VAL A 42 -18.30 66.14 6.64
CA VAL A 42 -18.68 66.96 5.47
C VAL A 42 -17.51 67.08 4.48
N VAL A 43 -16.27 67.15 4.97
CA VAL A 43 -15.08 67.46 4.15
C VAL A 43 -14.06 66.31 4.08
N GLY A 44 -14.36 65.16 4.71
CA GLY A 44 -13.47 64.01 4.75
C GLY A 44 -12.16 64.24 5.53
N GLN A 45 -11.17 63.35 5.34
CA GLN A 45 -9.89 63.35 6.07
C GLN A 45 -9.10 64.66 5.94
N GLY A 46 -9.27 65.42 4.84
CA GLY A 46 -8.59 66.70 4.61
C GLY A 46 -9.05 67.83 5.55
N GLY A 47 -10.29 67.76 6.06
CA GLY A 47 -10.82 68.74 7.03
C GLY A 47 -10.46 68.44 8.49
N ALA A 48 -10.04 67.21 8.79
CA ALA A 48 -9.83 66.74 10.16
C ALA A 48 -8.76 67.55 10.92
N LEU A 49 -7.66 67.91 10.26
CA LEU A 49 -6.57 68.69 10.87
C LEU A 49 -7.02 70.12 11.20
N ARG A 50 -7.75 70.74 10.28
CA ARG A 50 -8.27 72.11 10.43
C ARG A 50 -9.37 72.16 11.51
N PHE A 51 -10.24 71.16 11.54
CA PHE A 51 -11.23 71.00 12.60
C PHE A 51 -10.57 70.79 13.97
N GLN A 52 -9.51 69.99 14.05
CA GLN A 52 -8.75 69.79 15.29
C GLN A 52 -8.11 71.09 15.79
N GLN A 53 -7.55 71.91 14.91
CA GLN A 53 -6.99 73.22 15.24
C GLN A 53 -8.07 74.18 15.79
N ILE A 54 -9.22 74.23 15.12
CA ILE A 54 -10.36 75.10 15.49
C ILE A 54 -11.02 74.64 16.81
N ALA A 55 -11.17 73.33 17.01
CA ALA A 55 -11.67 72.75 18.25
C ALA A 55 -10.69 72.94 19.42
N GLY A 56 -9.38 72.84 19.16
CA GLY A 56 -8.34 73.16 20.12
C GLY A 56 -8.38 74.62 20.56
N ALA A 57 -8.44 75.55 19.60
CA ALA A 57 -8.54 76.98 19.84
C ALA A 57 -9.81 77.36 20.63
N TYR A 58 -10.97 76.82 20.25
CA TYR A 58 -12.23 77.03 20.97
C TYR A 58 -12.20 76.47 22.39
N SER A 59 -11.62 75.29 22.60
CA SER A 59 -11.59 74.69 23.94
C SER A 59 -10.64 75.43 24.89
N LEU A 60 -9.56 76.01 24.36
CA LEU A 60 -8.67 76.89 25.11
C LEU A 60 -9.40 78.17 25.53
N LEU A 61 -10.13 78.80 24.61
CA LEU A 61 -10.86 80.05 24.88
C LEU A 61 -12.11 79.86 25.75
N LYS A 62 -12.85 78.76 25.59
CA LYS A 62 -14.03 78.41 26.42
C LYS A 62 -13.64 78.02 27.85
N GLY A 63 -12.38 77.66 28.07
CA GLY A 63 -11.85 77.40 29.41
C GLY A 63 -11.65 78.66 30.25
N LEU A 64 -11.68 79.85 29.64
CA LEU A 64 -11.45 81.13 30.29
C LEU A 64 -12.77 81.76 30.79
N ALA A 65 -12.74 82.45 31.93
CA ALA A 65 -13.90 83.21 32.42
C ALA A 65 -14.19 84.44 31.52
N PRO A 66 -15.44 84.96 31.47
CA PRO A 66 -15.78 86.13 30.65
C PRO A 66 -14.95 87.38 30.97
N ASP A 67 -14.60 87.53 32.25
CA ASP A 67 -13.74 88.60 32.74
C ASP A 67 -12.26 88.35 32.42
N GLU A 68 -11.80 87.10 32.31
CA GLU A 68 -10.43 86.73 31.91
C GLU A 68 -10.16 87.02 30.42
N LEU A 69 -11.15 86.77 29.55
CA LEU A 69 -11.10 87.15 28.13
C LEU A 69 -11.00 88.67 27.94
N ARG A 70 -11.56 89.46 28.88
CA ARG A 70 -11.51 90.93 28.89
C ARG A 70 -10.28 91.49 29.63
N GLN A 71 -9.83 90.86 30.72
CA GLN A 71 -8.76 91.36 31.61
C GLN A 71 -7.35 90.97 31.19
N LEU A 72 -7.14 90.20 30.12
CA LEU A 72 -5.80 89.96 29.56
C LEU A 72 -5.16 91.19 28.87
N SER A 73 -5.64 92.38 29.21
CA SER A 73 -4.96 93.68 29.09
C SER A 73 -4.30 94.18 30.40
N GLY A 74 -4.36 93.42 31.52
CA GLY A 74 -3.76 93.82 32.80
C GLY A 74 -3.60 92.67 33.83
N ALA A 75 -2.52 92.70 34.61
CA ALA A 75 -2.00 91.56 35.37
C ALA A 75 -2.83 91.13 36.60
N GLY A 76 -3.04 89.82 36.76
CA GLY A 76 -3.48 89.23 38.04
C GLY A 76 -4.20 87.89 37.95
N TRP A 77 -3.57 86.82 37.48
CA TRP A 77 -4.20 85.49 37.43
C TRP A 77 -3.23 84.35 37.80
N ARG A 78 -3.25 83.93 39.07
CA ARG A 78 -2.51 82.75 39.59
C ARG A 78 -3.40 81.82 40.43
N GLN A 79 -4.65 81.55 40.03
CA GLN A 79 -5.38 80.45 40.70
C GLN A 79 -6.51 79.81 39.88
N GLN A 80 -6.34 79.55 38.59
CA GLN A 80 -7.32 78.73 37.83
C GLN A 80 -6.73 77.94 36.66
N ARG A 81 -5.44 77.58 36.77
CA ARG A 81 -4.65 76.94 35.70
C ARG A 81 -4.80 75.40 35.62
N SER A 82 -5.37 74.77 36.64
CA SER A 82 -5.44 73.30 36.78
C SER A 82 -6.72 72.67 36.22
N LEU A 83 -7.82 73.42 36.12
CA LEU A 83 -9.12 72.90 35.67
C LEU A 83 -9.26 72.85 34.14
N VAL A 84 -8.75 73.88 33.45
CA VAL A 84 -8.81 74.00 31.98
C VAL A 84 -7.93 72.97 31.28
N LYS A 85 -6.74 72.69 31.84
CA LYS A 85 -5.80 71.69 31.32
C LYS A 85 -6.31 70.25 31.48
N ARG A 86 -7.06 69.95 32.57
CA ARG A 86 -7.71 68.63 32.75
C ARG A 86 -8.85 68.42 31.75
N ARG A 87 -9.72 69.41 31.53
CA ARG A 87 -10.89 69.25 30.65
C ARG A 87 -10.53 69.11 29.15
N THR A 88 -9.56 69.88 28.67
CA THR A 88 -9.08 69.80 27.27
C THR A 88 -8.30 68.51 26.97
N SER A 89 -7.48 68.06 27.92
CA SER A 89 -6.81 66.75 27.88
C SER A 89 -7.82 65.59 27.79
N THR A 90 -8.90 65.66 28.58
CA THR A 90 -9.92 64.59 28.63
C THR A 90 -10.65 64.39 27.31
N PHE A 91 -10.91 65.46 26.54
CA PHE A 91 -11.63 65.37 25.25
C PHE A 91 -10.74 64.86 24.09
N LEU A 92 -9.50 65.33 23.98
CA LEU A 92 -8.56 64.84 22.94
C LEU A 92 -8.13 63.39 23.21
N ASP A 93 -8.05 62.99 24.48
CA ASP A 93 -7.83 61.59 24.86
C ASP A 93 -9.04 60.72 24.55
N TRP A 94 -10.26 61.25 24.66
CA TRP A 94 -11.48 60.54 24.23
C TRP A 94 -11.50 60.31 22.72
N TYR A 95 -11.13 61.32 21.91
CA TYR A 95 -11.10 61.20 20.45
C TYR A 95 -10.03 60.23 19.96
N ARG A 96 -8.81 60.27 20.54
CA ARG A 96 -7.75 59.27 20.26
C ARG A 96 -8.20 57.86 20.62
N ARG A 97 -8.73 57.65 21.84
CA ARG A 97 -9.28 56.35 22.26
C ARG A 97 -10.42 55.84 21.38
N ARG A 98 -11.21 56.72 20.77
CA ARG A 98 -12.28 56.34 19.83
C ARG A 98 -11.70 55.89 18.48
N ARG A 99 -10.68 56.58 17.97
CA ARG A 99 -9.99 56.21 16.73
C ARG A 99 -9.16 54.93 16.88
N ASP A 100 -8.49 54.76 18.01
CA ASP A 100 -7.69 53.56 18.28
C ASP A 100 -8.59 52.34 18.46
N ARG A 101 -9.76 52.49 19.11
CA ARG A 101 -10.81 51.46 19.13
C ARG A 101 -11.30 51.10 17.75
N ALA A 102 -11.63 52.09 16.91
CA ALA A 102 -12.07 51.82 15.54
C ALA A 102 -11.00 51.12 14.69
N ARG A 103 -9.70 51.37 14.95
CA ARG A 103 -8.59 50.65 14.30
C ARG A 103 -8.46 49.23 14.83
N GLN A 104 -8.55 49.03 16.14
CA GLN A 104 -8.53 47.71 16.76
C GLN A 104 -9.70 46.86 16.26
N GLU A 105 -10.91 47.40 16.24
CA GLU A 105 -12.11 46.76 15.70
C GLU A 105 -11.95 46.40 14.22
N ALA A 106 -11.34 47.28 13.41
CA ALA A 106 -11.08 47.00 11.99
C ALA A 106 -9.98 45.94 11.77
N GLU A 107 -8.95 45.91 12.63
CA GLU A 107 -7.92 44.87 12.60
C GLU A 107 -8.47 43.52 13.06
N GLU A 108 -9.30 43.50 14.10
CA GLU A 108 -10.00 42.31 14.59
C GLU A 108 -10.97 41.79 13.53
N ALA A 109 -11.73 42.67 12.85
CA ALA A 109 -12.59 42.29 11.75
C ALA A 109 -11.82 41.66 10.58
N ARG A 110 -10.66 42.24 10.20
CA ARG A 110 -9.80 41.66 9.16
C ARG A 110 -9.16 40.33 9.58
N ARG A 111 -8.85 40.16 10.86
CA ARG A 111 -8.35 38.88 11.40
C ARG A 111 -9.44 37.82 11.38
N ALA A 112 -10.65 38.18 11.82
CA ALA A 112 -11.81 37.30 11.78
C ALA A 112 -12.15 36.88 10.34
N GLU A 113 -12.14 37.81 9.39
CA GLU A 113 -12.35 37.54 7.97
C GLU A 113 -11.30 36.57 7.40
N ARG A 114 -10.02 36.78 7.71
CA ARG A 114 -8.94 35.86 7.29
C ARG A 114 -9.05 34.49 7.94
N GLU A 115 -9.45 34.41 9.21
CA GLU A 115 -9.68 33.14 9.89
C GLU A 115 -10.86 32.39 9.28
N GLU A 116 -11.92 33.09 8.91
CA GLU A 116 -13.09 32.54 8.24
C GLU A 116 -12.76 32.08 6.82
N GLU A 117 -12.01 32.85 6.05
CA GLU A 117 -11.48 32.44 4.74
C GLU A 117 -10.59 31.20 4.84
N ARG A 118 -9.73 31.12 5.86
CA ARG A 118 -8.89 29.94 6.11
C ARG A 118 -9.73 28.72 6.43
N ARG A 119 -10.74 28.84 7.30
CA ARG A 119 -11.66 27.74 7.60
C ARG A 119 -12.40 27.27 6.35
N GLN A 120 -12.91 28.20 5.56
CA GLN A 120 -13.58 27.86 4.30
C GLN A 120 -12.62 27.20 3.29
N ALA A 121 -11.35 27.61 3.25
CA ALA A 121 -10.34 26.99 2.40
C ALA A 121 -9.98 25.58 2.87
N GLU A 122 -9.83 25.36 4.18
CA GLU A 122 -9.60 24.06 4.80
C GLU A 122 -10.79 23.12 4.54
N GLU A 123 -12.03 23.56 4.75
CA GLU A 123 -13.24 22.79 4.45
C GLU A 123 -13.35 22.42 2.96
N ARG A 124 -12.98 23.34 2.05
CA ARG A 124 -12.92 23.06 0.61
C ARG A 124 -11.85 22.02 0.30
N SER A 125 -10.66 22.13 0.90
CA SER A 125 -9.58 21.14 0.73
C SER A 125 -10.04 19.76 1.22
N GLU A 126 -10.55 19.66 2.44
CA GLU A 126 -11.05 18.40 3.01
C GLU A 126 -12.17 17.78 2.17
N ARG A 127 -13.02 18.61 1.55
CA ARG A 127 -14.06 18.12 0.65
C ARG A 127 -13.47 17.57 -0.64
N VAL A 128 -12.46 18.24 -1.21
CA VAL A 128 -11.73 17.74 -2.39
C VAL A 128 -11.00 16.45 -2.07
N ASP A 129 -10.29 16.39 -0.94
CA ASP A 129 -9.53 15.21 -0.50
C ASP A 129 -10.46 14.00 -0.32
N ARG A 130 -11.62 14.18 0.34
CA ARG A 130 -12.63 13.13 0.48
C ARG A 130 -13.12 12.60 -0.88
N VAL A 131 -13.32 13.48 -1.85
CA VAL A 131 -13.74 13.10 -3.20
C VAL A 131 -12.63 12.33 -3.91
N LEU A 132 -11.38 12.81 -3.84
CA LEU A 132 -10.23 12.14 -4.44
C LEU A 132 -10.01 10.74 -3.83
N GLU A 133 -10.08 10.59 -2.50
CA GLU A 133 -9.99 9.30 -1.84
C GLU A 133 -11.09 8.33 -2.27
N GLN A 134 -12.32 8.82 -2.45
CA GLN A 134 -13.42 7.99 -2.94
C GLN A 134 -13.15 7.50 -4.36
N TYR A 135 -12.62 8.35 -5.23
CA TYR A 135 -12.23 7.97 -6.58
C TYR A 135 -11.07 6.98 -6.58
N ASP A 136 -10.04 7.21 -5.77
CA ASP A 136 -8.88 6.32 -5.65
C ASP A 136 -9.29 4.91 -5.19
N ARG A 137 -10.13 4.82 -4.15
CA ARG A 137 -10.71 3.54 -3.70
C ARG A 137 -11.53 2.87 -4.80
N SER A 138 -12.31 3.64 -5.55
CA SER A 138 -13.15 3.11 -6.63
C SER A 138 -12.32 2.59 -7.81
N LEU A 139 -11.26 3.32 -8.17
CA LEU A 139 -10.30 2.96 -9.21
C LEU A 139 -9.52 1.72 -8.81
N SER A 140 -8.99 1.67 -7.58
CA SER A 140 -8.28 0.51 -7.04
C SER A 140 -9.12 -0.76 -7.10
N ARG A 141 -10.40 -0.70 -6.65
CA ARG A 141 -11.33 -1.83 -6.77
C ARG A 141 -11.61 -2.23 -8.22
N ARG A 142 -11.59 -1.28 -9.16
CA ARG A 142 -11.83 -1.57 -10.58
C ARG A 142 -10.62 -2.23 -11.21
N LEU A 143 -9.41 -1.72 -10.93
CA LEU A 143 -8.15 -2.32 -11.37
C LEU A 143 -7.98 -3.74 -10.80
N GLU A 144 -8.29 -3.94 -9.52
CA GLU A 144 -8.23 -5.27 -8.90
C GLU A 144 -9.21 -6.25 -9.56
N ARG A 145 -10.44 -5.82 -9.86
CA ARG A 145 -11.42 -6.62 -10.60
C ARG A 145 -10.95 -6.97 -12.00
N MET A 146 -10.35 -6.01 -12.72
CA MET A 146 -9.80 -6.23 -14.05
C MET A 146 -8.60 -7.19 -14.04
N SER A 147 -7.72 -7.07 -13.05
CA SER A 147 -6.61 -8.01 -12.86
C SER A 147 -7.15 -9.42 -12.59
N LYS A 148 -8.07 -9.56 -11.63
CA LYS A 148 -8.70 -10.86 -11.31
C LYS A 148 -9.39 -11.47 -12.54
N SER A 149 -10.07 -10.67 -13.36
CA SER A 149 -10.69 -11.16 -14.59
C SER A 149 -9.67 -11.55 -15.65
N ALA A 150 -8.56 -10.81 -15.78
CA ALA A 150 -7.48 -11.15 -16.69
C ALA A 150 -6.77 -12.43 -16.24
N ASP A 151 -6.51 -12.60 -14.94
CA ASP A 151 -5.94 -13.81 -14.35
C ASP A 151 -6.84 -15.02 -14.56
N ALA A 152 -8.16 -14.85 -14.37
CA ALA A 152 -9.15 -15.89 -14.64
C ALA A 152 -9.21 -16.24 -16.14
N ALA A 153 -9.12 -15.25 -17.03
CA ALA A 153 -9.06 -15.48 -18.47
C ALA A 153 -7.78 -16.23 -18.88
N GLN A 154 -6.63 -15.85 -18.31
CA GLN A 154 -5.36 -16.54 -18.53
C GLN A 154 -5.42 -17.99 -18.04
N LEU A 155 -5.98 -18.21 -16.85
CA LEU A 155 -6.18 -19.56 -16.30
C LEU A 155 -7.06 -20.40 -17.23
N ASN A 156 -8.19 -19.85 -17.67
CA ASN A 156 -9.11 -20.55 -18.57
C ASN A 156 -8.47 -20.85 -19.93
N ASP A 157 -7.67 -19.95 -20.50
CA ASP A 157 -6.90 -20.19 -21.74
C ASP A 157 -5.92 -21.35 -21.56
N VAL A 158 -5.18 -21.40 -20.45
CA VAL A 158 -4.26 -22.51 -20.15
C VAL A 158 -5.03 -23.83 -20.01
N LEU A 159 -6.12 -23.86 -19.23
CA LEU A 159 -6.93 -25.06 -19.02
C LEU A 159 -7.52 -25.58 -20.34
N SER A 160 -8.07 -24.68 -21.18
CA SER A 160 -8.61 -25.04 -22.49
C SER A 160 -7.54 -25.65 -23.40
N ARG A 161 -6.34 -25.07 -23.44
CA ARG A 161 -5.25 -25.56 -24.29
C ARG A 161 -4.65 -26.88 -23.80
N LEU A 162 -4.58 -27.11 -22.48
CA LEU A 162 -4.18 -28.40 -21.92
C LEU A 162 -5.15 -29.53 -22.32
N GLY A 163 -6.43 -29.23 -22.46
CA GLY A 163 -7.45 -30.16 -22.93
C GLY A 163 -7.53 -30.33 -24.46
N SER A 164 -6.72 -29.62 -25.23
CA SER A 164 -6.75 -29.67 -26.70
C SER A 164 -6.36 -31.06 -27.24
N SER A 165 -6.98 -31.49 -28.34
CA SER A 165 -6.61 -32.72 -29.05
C SER A 165 -5.23 -32.64 -29.70
N VAL A 166 -4.74 -31.43 -29.99
CA VAL A 166 -3.47 -31.20 -30.67
C VAL A 166 -2.30 -31.21 -29.67
N ALA A 167 -1.35 -32.13 -29.85
CA ALA A 167 -0.21 -32.31 -28.95
C ALA A 167 0.66 -31.05 -28.79
N GLU A 168 0.92 -30.32 -29.88
CA GLU A 168 1.71 -29.08 -29.82
C GLU A 168 1.03 -27.98 -29.01
N VAL A 169 -0.31 -27.88 -29.09
CA VAL A 169 -1.08 -26.91 -28.29
C VAL A 169 -0.95 -27.23 -26.81
N ARG A 170 -1.02 -28.52 -26.44
CA ARG A 170 -0.82 -28.97 -25.06
C ARG A 170 0.59 -28.69 -24.57
N ARG A 171 1.62 -28.94 -25.38
CA ARG A 171 3.02 -28.64 -25.03
C ARG A 171 3.26 -27.15 -24.81
N LEU A 172 2.72 -26.30 -25.70
CA LEU A 172 2.77 -24.85 -25.52
C LEU A 172 2.08 -24.41 -24.23
N ALA A 173 0.94 -25.03 -23.90
CA ALA A 173 0.24 -24.76 -22.65
C ALA A 173 1.06 -25.19 -21.42
N LEU A 174 1.63 -26.40 -21.42
CA LEU A 174 2.52 -26.90 -20.37
C LEU A 174 3.71 -25.96 -20.14
N GLY A 175 4.32 -25.43 -21.21
CA GLY A 175 5.39 -24.43 -21.13
C GLY A 175 4.99 -23.12 -20.45
N ARG A 176 3.68 -22.80 -20.38
CA ARG A 176 3.12 -21.61 -19.73
C ARG A 176 2.54 -21.86 -18.34
N VAL A 177 2.46 -23.12 -17.89
CA VAL A 177 1.88 -23.47 -16.60
C VAL A 177 2.71 -22.87 -15.44
N GLY A 178 4.03 -23.06 -15.44
CA GLY A 178 4.91 -22.56 -14.38
C GLY A 178 4.40 -22.94 -12.97
N THR A 179 4.32 -21.95 -12.07
CA THR A 179 3.83 -22.14 -10.69
C THR A 179 2.32 -22.36 -10.57
N LEU A 180 1.55 -22.15 -11.66
CA LEU A 180 0.11 -22.41 -11.66
C LEU A 180 -0.20 -23.89 -11.45
N ILE A 181 0.76 -24.80 -11.68
CA ILE A 181 0.61 -26.24 -11.42
C ILE A 181 0.18 -26.56 -9.98
N ASN A 182 0.52 -25.70 -9.02
CA ASN A 182 0.15 -25.90 -7.62
C ASN A 182 -1.33 -25.57 -7.33
N ARG A 183 -2.04 -24.94 -8.27
CA ARG A 183 -3.50 -24.78 -8.21
C ARG A 183 -4.20 -26.10 -8.53
N ALA A 184 -5.28 -26.40 -7.82
CA ALA A 184 -5.96 -27.69 -7.93
C ALA A 184 -6.53 -27.95 -9.33
N GLU A 185 -7.05 -26.92 -9.99
CA GLU A 185 -7.65 -26.97 -11.31
C GLU A 185 -6.62 -27.29 -12.39
N VAL A 186 -5.44 -26.68 -12.30
CA VAL A 186 -4.35 -26.90 -13.27
C VAL A 186 -3.71 -28.27 -13.05
N ARG A 187 -3.48 -28.67 -11.79
CA ARG A 187 -3.05 -30.04 -11.47
C ARG A 187 -4.02 -31.06 -12.06
N GLN A 188 -5.32 -30.85 -11.87
CA GLN A 188 -6.34 -31.76 -12.42
C GLN A 188 -6.28 -31.79 -13.95
N ALA A 189 -6.15 -30.64 -14.63
CA ALA A 189 -6.03 -30.61 -16.08
C ALA A 189 -4.77 -31.32 -16.60
N VAL A 190 -3.64 -31.23 -15.88
CA VAL A 190 -2.42 -31.98 -16.22
C VAL A 190 -2.61 -33.47 -15.95
N SER A 191 -3.25 -33.85 -14.85
CA SER A 191 -3.61 -35.25 -14.57
C SER A 191 -4.49 -35.83 -15.69
N ASP A 192 -5.55 -35.11 -16.07
CA ASP A 192 -6.44 -35.46 -17.17
C ASP A 192 -5.69 -35.59 -18.50
N LEU A 193 -4.73 -34.69 -18.78
CA LEU A 193 -3.88 -34.78 -19.97
C LEU A 193 -3.09 -36.09 -19.98
N LEU A 194 -2.43 -36.42 -18.87
CA LEU A 194 -1.62 -37.64 -18.72
C LEU A 194 -2.50 -38.90 -18.72
N CYS A 195 -3.75 -38.81 -18.29
CA CYS A 195 -4.72 -39.90 -18.29
C CYS A 195 -5.40 -40.13 -19.65
N ARG A 196 -5.53 -39.10 -20.49
CA ARG A 196 -6.27 -39.19 -21.76
C ARG A 196 -5.39 -39.40 -22.98
N TRP A 197 -4.17 -38.85 -22.98
CA TRP A 197 -3.31 -38.82 -24.16
C TRP A 197 -2.03 -39.60 -23.96
N ASP A 198 -1.42 -40.07 -25.05
CA ASP A 198 -0.09 -40.67 -25.01
C ASP A 198 0.97 -39.61 -24.73
N VAL A 199 1.95 -39.99 -23.91
CA VAL A 199 2.95 -39.07 -23.38
C VAL A 199 4.30 -39.37 -24.01
N ASP A 200 4.73 -38.47 -24.91
CA ASP A 200 6.07 -38.52 -25.49
C ASP A 200 7.14 -37.95 -24.55
N GLU A 201 8.41 -38.22 -24.88
CA GLU A 201 9.56 -37.75 -24.11
C GLU A 201 9.62 -36.22 -23.99
N LYS A 202 9.09 -35.48 -24.98
CA LYS A 202 9.01 -34.01 -24.93
C LYS A 202 8.02 -33.56 -23.86
N THR A 203 6.84 -34.17 -23.83
CA THR A 203 5.78 -33.86 -22.85
C THR A 203 6.23 -34.27 -21.45
N ALA A 204 6.87 -35.43 -21.31
CA ALA A 204 7.46 -35.90 -20.06
C ALA A 204 8.45 -34.89 -19.46
N ARG A 205 9.35 -34.34 -20.28
CA ARG A 205 10.30 -33.31 -19.84
C ARG A 205 9.63 -32.03 -19.39
N LEU A 206 8.59 -31.58 -20.11
CA LEU A 206 7.83 -30.39 -19.72
C LEU A 206 7.14 -30.58 -18.38
N VAL A 207 6.48 -31.72 -18.17
CA VAL A 207 5.83 -32.05 -16.89
C VAL A 207 6.86 -32.17 -15.76
N GLY A 208 7.97 -32.86 -16.01
CA GLY A 208 9.04 -33.03 -15.03
C GLY A 208 9.79 -31.75 -14.68
N ALA A 209 9.69 -30.70 -15.50
CA ALA A 209 10.27 -29.38 -15.24
C ALA A 209 9.33 -28.42 -14.49
N LEU A 210 8.07 -28.81 -14.26
CA LEU A 210 7.12 -27.96 -13.55
C LEU A 210 7.53 -27.81 -12.07
N PRO A 211 7.49 -26.58 -11.51
CA PRO A 211 7.84 -26.32 -10.12
C PRO A 211 6.71 -26.76 -9.17
N MET A 212 6.55 -28.06 -8.99
CA MET A 212 5.53 -28.67 -8.13
C MET A 212 6.00 -28.75 -6.67
N GLU A 213 5.11 -28.41 -5.75
CA GLU A 213 5.29 -28.75 -4.34
C GLU A 213 5.23 -30.27 -4.13
N ALA A 214 5.92 -30.79 -3.12
CA ALA A 214 5.99 -32.24 -2.86
C ALA A 214 4.60 -32.90 -2.72
N GLY A 215 3.66 -32.22 -2.06
CA GLY A 215 2.28 -32.71 -1.92
C GLY A 215 1.51 -32.75 -3.24
N VAL A 216 1.75 -31.78 -4.13
CA VAL A 216 1.15 -31.71 -5.47
C VAL A 216 1.70 -32.81 -6.36
N LEU A 217 3.02 -33.02 -6.34
CA LEU A 217 3.70 -34.08 -7.07
C LEU A 217 3.20 -35.47 -6.68
N ARG A 218 3.12 -35.76 -5.38
CA ARG A 218 2.60 -37.05 -4.87
C ARG A 218 1.16 -37.31 -5.31
N ARG A 219 0.29 -36.29 -5.24
CA ARG A 219 -1.10 -36.41 -5.69
C ARG A 219 -1.17 -36.68 -7.19
N LEU A 220 -0.43 -35.92 -7.99
CA LEU A 220 -0.38 -36.14 -9.44
C LEU A 220 0.11 -37.56 -9.77
N ALA A 221 1.19 -38.01 -9.14
CA ALA A 221 1.71 -39.37 -9.31
C ALA A 221 0.67 -40.44 -8.92
N ALA A 222 -0.08 -40.23 -7.85
CA ALA A 222 -1.14 -41.15 -7.42
C ALA A 222 -2.31 -41.22 -8.42
N ASP A 223 -2.70 -40.06 -8.98
CA ASP A 223 -3.82 -39.94 -9.92
C ASP A 223 -3.53 -40.67 -11.24
N VAL A 224 -2.28 -40.60 -11.72
CA VAL A 224 -1.89 -41.14 -13.03
C VAL A 224 -1.28 -42.54 -12.98
N ALA A 225 -1.17 -43.15 -11.79
CA ALA A 225 -0.49 -44.42 -11.57
C ALA A 225 -1.08 -45.61 -12.37
N SER A 226 -2.37 -45.54 -12.74
CA SER A 226 -3.03 -46.57 -13.55
C SER A 226 -2.52 -46.65 -14.99
N ARG A 227 -1.86 -45.60 -15.50
CA ARG A 227 -1.25 -45.54 -16.84
C ARG A 227 0.27 -45.57 -16.83
N ALA A 228 0.87 -46.02 -15.73
CA ALA A 228 2.32 -46.01 -15.58
C ALA A 228 3.05 -46.90 -16.62
N ASP A 229 2.37 -47.90 -17.19
CA ASP A 229 2.83 -48.74 -18.30
C ASP A 229 3.03 -47.99 -19.62
N GLN A 230 2.46 -46.80 -19.75
CA GLN A 230 2.51 -45.99 -20.97
C GLN A 230 3.46 -44.81 -20.85
N PHE A 231 4.03 -44.58 -19.66
CA PHE A 231 4.89 -43.44 -19.42
C PHE A 231 6.35 -43.74 -19.77
N PRO A 232 7.06 -42.75 -20.36
CA PRO A 232 8.50 -42.86 -20.53
C PRO A 232 9.20 -42.82 -19.17
N ASN A 233 10.37 -43.45 -19.09
CA ASN A 233 11.18 -43.52 -17.87
C ASN A 233 11.45 -42.12 -17.27
N SER A 234 11.70 -41.10 -18.11
CA SER A 234 11.89 -39.71 -17.68
C SER A 234 10.73 -39.19 -16.83
N LEU A 235 9.48 -39.48 -17.22
CA LEU A 235 8.29 -39.06 -16.50
C LEU A 235 8.13 -39.83 -15.19
N VAL A 236 8.30 -41.16 -15.21
CA VAL A 236 8.21 -42.00 -14.00
C VAL A 236 9.20 -41.53 -12.94
N MET A 237 10.45 -41.25 -13.35
CA MET A 237 11.49 -40.72 -12.47
C MET A 237 11.13 -39.37 -11.87
N SER A 238 10.50 -38.48 -12.64
CA SER A 238 10.02 -37.19 -12.17
C SER A 238 8.83 -37.31 -11.21
N LEU A 239 7.81 -38.12 -11.56
CA LEU A 239 6.60 -38.31 -10.75
C LEU A 239 6.90 -38.91 -9.37
N LEU A 240 7.82 -39.87 -9.32
CA LEU A 240 8.24 -40.51 -8.08
C LEU A 240 9.35 -39.74 -7.34
N ALA A 241 9.74 -38.56 -7.83
CA ALA A 241 10.79 -37.72 -7.26
C ALA A 241 12.15 -38.44 -7.06
N LEU A 242 12.45 -39.49 -7.85
CA LEU A 242 13.57 -40.40 -7.59
C LEU A 242 14.95 -39.73 -7.74
N ARG A 243 15.03 -38.59 -8.44
CA ARG A 243 16.26 -37.79 -8.57
C ARG A 243 16.24 -36.51 -7.73
N SER A 244 15.17 -36.28 -6.98
CA SER A 244 15.03 -35.09 -6.14
C SER A 244 15.96 -35.20 -4.93
N ARG A 245 16.59 -34.08 -4.56
CA ARG A 245 17.35 -33.98 -3.30
C ARG A 245 16.48 -33.54 -2.13
N ASP A 246 15.39 -32.85 -2.44
CA ASP A 246 14.58 -32.14 -1.44
C ASP A 246 13.32 -32.95 -1.05
N VAL A 247 12.94 -33.93 -1.87
CA VAL A 247 11.72 -34.72 -1.69
C VAL A 247 12.08 -36.19 -1.58
N SER A 248 11.77 -36.80 -0.44
CA SER A 248 11.88 -38.25 -0.29
C SER A 248 10.82 -38.96 -1.14
N PRO A 249 11.21 -39.99 -1.91
CA PRO A 249 10.27 -40.86 -2.60
C PRO A 249 9.30 -41.51 -1.62
N ASP A 250 8.05 -41.66 -2.03
CA ASP A 250 7.02 -42.35 -1.25
C ASP A 250 7.04 -43.85 -1.56
N PRO A 251 7.39 -44.73 -0.59
CA PRO A 251 7.49 -46.17 -0.84
C PRO A 251 6.18 -46.80 -1.33
N ILE A 252 5.02 -46.29 -0.89
CA ILE A 252 3.71 -46.81 -1.30
C ILE A 252 3.46 -46.53 -2.78
N LEU A 253 3.79 -45.32 -3.23
CA LEU A 253 3.69 -44.96 -4.64
C LEU A 253 4.74 -45.71 -5.48
N MET A 254 5.96 -45.85 -4.99
CA MET A 254 6.99 -46.63 -5.67
C MET A 254 6.55 -48.08 -5.88
N GLU A 255 5.92 -48.72 -4.89
CA GLU A 255 5.38 -50.07 -5.02
C GLU A 255 4.28 -50.15 -6.08
N ARG A 256 3.35 -49.20 -6.05
CA ARG A 256 2.25 -49.13 -7.01
C ARG A 256 2.76 -49.00 -8.45
N TYR A 257 3.80 -48.19 -8.66
CA TYR A 257 4.42 -48.04 -9.98
C TYR A 257 5.26 -49.26 -10.35
N LEU A 258 6.03 -49.83 -9.43
CA LEU A 258 6.90 -50.98 -9.69
C LEU A 258 6.15 -52.16 -10.34
N VAL A 259 4.88 -52.35 -9.97
CA VAL A 259 4.00 -53.41 -10.46
C VAL A 259 3.39 -53.11 -11.85
N SER A 260 3.22 -51.83 -12.19
CA SER A 260 2.51 -51.37 -13.39
C SER A 260 3.40 -50.78 -14.48
N VAL A 261 4.63 -50.37 -14.18
CA VAL A 261 5.51 -49.74 -15.18
C VAL A 261 6.05 -50.72 -16.22
N ARG A 262 6.52 -50.15 -17.31
CA ARG A 262 7.28 -50.85 -18.34
C ARG A 262 8.56 -51.50 -17.78
N PRO A 263 9.03 -52.62 -18.36
CA PRO A 263 10.26 -53.28 -17.95
C PRO A 263 11.50 -52.36 -17.87
N ASP A 264 11.62 -51.44 -18.82
CA ASP A 264 12.71 -50.46 -18.90
C ASP A 264 12.78 -49.49 -17.70
N CYS A 265 11.67 -49.29 -16.99
CA CYS A 265 11.55 -48.39 -15.84
C CYS A 265 11.81 -49.10 -14.49
N VAL A 266 11.70 -50.43 -14.44
CA VAL A 266 11.85 -51.22 -13.19
C VAL A 266 13.22 -51.00 -12.56
N ALA A 267 14.28 -51.03 -13.37
CA ALA A 267 15.64 -50.77 -12.91
C ALA A 267 15.78 -49.42 -12.20
N ALA A 268 15.09 -48.41 -12.73
CA ALA A 268 15.17 -47.06 -12.21
C ALA A 268 14.47 -46.95 -10.85
N ILE A 269 13.28 -47.53 -10.69
CA ILE A 269 12.57 -47.55 -9.40
C ILE A 269 13.37 -48.31 -8.34
N LEU A 270 13.85 -49.51 -8.66
CA LEU A 270 14.63 -50.34 -7.72
C LEU A 270 15.95 -49.69 -7.31
N ARG A 271 16.59 -48.93 -8.23
CA ARG A 271 17.80 -48.15 -7.96
C ARG A 271 17.59 -47.01 -6.97
N TYR A 272 16.36 -46.63 -6.65
CA TYR A 272 16.08 -45.63 -5.60
C TYR A 272 15.21 -46.18 -4.46
N TRP A 273 15.02 -47.51 -4.41
CA TRP A 273 14.26 -48.16 -3.34
C TRP A 273 14.91 -47.91 -1.96
N PRO A 274 14.12 -47.73 -0.88
CA PRO A 274 14.66 -47.60 0.47
C PRO A 274 15.49 -48.82 0.89
N ASP A 275 16.57 -48.60 1.64
CA ASP A 275 17.48 -49.69 2.05
C ASP A 275 16.87 -50.55 3.20
N ASP A 276 15.96 -50.00 3.99
CA ASP A 276 15.37 -50.68 5.16
C ASP A 276 14.06 -51.44 4.87
N SER A 277 13.61 -51.48 3.60
CA SER A 277 12.36 -52.16 3.25
C SER A 277 12.44 -52.91 1.93
N ALA A 278 11.85 -54.10 1.90
CA ALA A 278 11.56 -54.80 0.66
C ALA A 278 10.23 -54.30 0.06
N PRO A 279 10.06 -54.38 -1.28
CA PRO A 279 8.72 -54.38 -1.87
C PRO A 279 7.88 -55.52 -1.28
N SER A 280 6.55 -55.40 -1.34
CA SER A 280 5.68 -56.47 -0.84
C SER A 280 5.96 -57.81 -1.53
N ASP A 281 5.73 -58.91 -0.79
CA ASP A 281 5.85 -60.27 -1.33
C ASP A 281 5.03 -60.47 -2.60
N ALA A 282 3.86 -59.84 -2.71
CA ALA A 282 3.03 -59.90 -3.89
C ALA A 282 3.70 -59.24 -5.11
N ALA A 283 4.32 -58.07 -4.91
CA ALA A 283 5.09 -57.38 -5.95
C ALA A 283 6.32 -58.22 -6.35
N LEU A 284 7.07 -58.74 -5.39
CA LEU A 284 8.25 -59.58 -5.64
C LEU A 284 7.90 -60.86 -6.40
N ARG A 285 6.82 -61.57 -6.02
CA ARG A 285 6.32 -62.75 -6.75
C ARG A 285 6.00 -62.44 -8.21
N ARG A 286 5.31 -61.32 -8.44
CA ARG A 286 4.96 -60.88 -9.80
C ARG A 286 6.20 -60.60 -10.64
N LEU A 287 7.18 -59.88 -10.09
CA LEU A 287 8.40 -59.54 -10.84
C LEU A 287 9.30 -60.75 -11.09
N LEU A 288 9.46 -61.65 -10.09
CA LEU A 288 10.20 -62.91 -10.25
C LEU A 288 9.50 -63.91 -11.18
N GLY A 289 8.20 -63.72 -11.43
CA GLY A 289 7.44 -64.44 -12.44
C GLY A 289 7.71 -63.98 -13.88
N SER A 290 8.38 -62.84 -14.08
CA SER A 290 8.75 -62.35 -15.41
C SER A 290 9.81 -63.22 -16.07
N GLU A 291 9.77 -63.35 -17.40
CA GLU A 291 10.83 -63.95 -18.21
C GLU A 291 11.78 -62.88 -18.80
N ASP A 292 11.49 -61.60 -18.57
CA ASP A 292 12.29 -60.52 -19.12
C ASP A 292 13.52 -60.25 -18.25
N ALA A 293 14.70 -60.44 -18.85
CA ALA A 293 15.97 -60.15 -18.20
C ALA A 293 16.10 -58.67 -17.79
N GLN A 294 15.42 -57.74 -18.46
CA GLN A 294 15.40 -56.32 -18.11
C GLN A 294 14.70 -56.06 -16.78
N VAL A 295 13.79 -56.93 -16.36
CA VAL A 295 13.11 -56.88 -15.05
C VAL A 295 13.91 -57.68 -14.01
N LEU A 296 14.28 -58.91 -14.35
CA LEU A 296 14.91 -59.84 -13.43
C LEU A 296 16.30 -59.39 -12.97
N VAL A 297 17.16 -58.91 -13.87
CA VAL A 297 18.54 -58.55 -13.51
C VAL A 297 18.59 -57.40 -12.49
N PRO A 298 17.88 -56.27 -12.69
CA PRO A 298 17.83 -55.20 -11.68
C PRO A 298 17.18 -55.66 -10.37
N LEU A 299 16.16 -56.52 -10.42
CA LEU A 299 15.52 -57.08 -9.23
C LEU A 299 16.49 -57.90 -8.40
N LEU A 300 17.17 -58.86 -9.02
CA LEU A 300 18.12 -59.73 -8.31
C LEU A 300 19.31 -58.92 -7.75
N SER A 301 19.76 -57.89 -8.47
CA SER A 301 20.76 -56.95 -7.97
C SER A 301 20.25 -56.19 -6.74
N ALA A 302 19.01 -55.69 -6.78
CA ALA A 302 18.39 -54.97 -5.65
C ALA A 302 18.14 -55.87 -4.44
N MET A 303 17.73 -57.12 -4.66
CA MET A 303 17.61 -58.14 -3.60
C MET A 303 18.94 -58.35 -2.88
N LYS A 304 20.07 -58.37 -3.61
CA LYS A 304 21.38 -58.48 -2.97
C LYS A 304 21.76 -57.22 -2.18
N GLN A 305 21.57 -56.06 -2.79
CA GLN A 305 22.15 -54.80 -2.31
C GLN A 305 21.30 -54.10 -1.24
N ARG A 306 19.99 -54.24 -1.30
CA ARG A 306 19.05 -53.44 -0.50
C ARG A 306 18.21 -54.26 0.44
N PHE A 307 17.60 -55.33 -0.06
CA PHE A 307 16.70 -56.15 0.75
C PHE A 307 17.11 -57.63 0.75
N PRO A 308 18.33 -57.96 1.26
CA PRO A 308 18.83 -59.34 1.29
C PRO A 308 17.96 -60.26 2.17
N HIS A 309 17.26 -59.70 3.16
CA HIS A 309 16.33 -60.42 4.01
C HIS A 309 15.12 -61.02 3.26
N ALA A 310 14.78 -60.52 2.07
CA ALA A 310 13.71 -61.07 1.25
C ALA A 310 14.12 -62.36 0.51
N VAL A 311 15.42 -62.58 0.29
CA VAL A 311 15.95 -63.70 -0.53
C VAL A 311 15.49 -65.09 -0.05
N PRO A 312 15.51 -65.43 1.26
CA PRO A 312 15.12 -66.76 1.72
C PRO A 312 13.67 -67.14 1.38
N HIS A 313 12.76 -66.17 1.34
CA HIS A 313 11.33 -66.36 1.05
C HIS A 313 11.08 -66.81 -0.39
N PHE A 314 12.02 -66.55 -1.30
CA PHE A 314 11.91 -66.82 -2.73
C PHE A 314 12.92 -67.86 -3.24
N ARG A 315 13.58 -68.60 -2.35
CA ARG A 315 14.62 -69.58 -2.71
C ARG A 315 14.17 -70.54 -3.83
N GLY A 316 12.99 -71.15 -3.71
CA GLY A 316 12.49 -72.11 -4.72
C GLY A 316 12.37 -71.49 -6.12
N ARG A 317 11.87 -70.24 -6.21
CA ARG A 317 11.80 -69.53 -7.50
C ARG A 317 13.17 -69.14 -8.03
N LEU A 318 14.13 -68.81 -7.16
CA LEU A 318 15.50 -68.51 -7.57
C LEU A 318 16.23 -69.74 -8.13
N GLU A 319 15.93 -70.94 -7.62
CA GLU A 319 16.44 -72.21 -8.14
C GLU A 319 15.89 -72.49 -9.56
N GLU A 320 14.60 -72.27 -9.80
CA GLU A 320 14.01 -72.39 -11.14
C GLU A 320 14.66 -71.44 -12.15
N LEU A 321 14.99 -70.21 -11.73
CA LEU A 321 15.63 -69.21 -12.58
C LEU A 321 17.11 -69.54 -12.92
N LEU A 322 17.71 -70.59 -12.35
CA LEU A 322 19.03 -71.07 -12.77
C LEU A 322 19.03 -71.63 -14.19
N GLU A 323 17.88 -72.08 -14.70
CA GLU A 323 17.71 -72.59 -16.08
C GLU A 323 17.28 -71.49 -17.06
N HIS A 324 17.19 -70.23 -16.61
CA HIS A 324 16.75 -69.11 -17.44
C HIS A 324 17.70 -68.88 -18.64
N PRO A 325 17.21 -68.55 -19.85
CA PRO A 325 18.03 -68.42 -21.06
C PRO A 325 19.12 -67.33 -20.95
N ALA A 326 18.83 -66.23 -20.26
CA ALA A 326 19.76 -65.13 -20.07
C ALA A 326 20.89 -65.46 -19.06
N PRO A 327 22.18 -65.40 -19.45
CA PRO A 327 23.30 -65.73 -18.55
C PRO A 327 23.37 -64.83 -17.31
N ALA A 328 23.05 -63.55 -17.45
CA ALA A 328 23.11 -62.59 -16.35
C ALA A 328 22.15 -62.97 -15.20
N VAL A 329 20.94 -63.46 -15.52
CA VAL A 329 19.96 -63.93 -14.53
C VAL A 329 20.53 -65.12 -13.75
N ARG A 330 21.09 -66.11 -14.46
CA ARG A 330 21.71 -67.29 -13.84
C ARG A 330 22.85 -66.92 -12.89
N VAL A 331 23.71 -65.98 -13.30
CA VAL A 331 24.82 -65.50 -12.47
C VAL A 331 24.30 -64.87 -11.17
N TRP A 332 23.32 -63.97 -11.27
CA TRP A 332 22.74 -63.32 -10.09
C TRP A 332 22.02 -64.31 -9.16
N CYS A 333 21.27 -65.28 -9.69
CA CYS A 333 20.65 -66.33 -8.88
C CYS A 333 21.67 -67.14 -8.10
N ARG A 334 22.80 -67.56 -8.72
CA ARG A 334 23.87 -68.28 -8.02
C ARG A 334 24.48 -67.45 -6.89
N VAL A 335 24.70 -66.16 -7.13
CA VAL A 335 25.25 -65.25 -6.11
C VAL A 335 24.32 -65.14 -4.91
N LEU A 336 23.01 -65.00 -5.13
CA LEU A 336 22.02 -64.90 -4.06
C LEU A 336 21.86 -66.21 -3.27
N LEU A 337 21.84 -67.35 -3.97
CA LEU A 337 21.71 -68.67 -3.34
C LEU A 337 22.96 -69.03 -2.51
N ALA A 338 24.15 -68.63 -2.95
CA ALA A 338 25.39 -68.85 -2.21
C ALA A 338 25.46 -68.04 -0.90
N GLN A 339 24.73 -66.93 -0.77
CA GLN A 339 24.73 -66.09 0.43
C GLN A 339 23.75 -66.56 1.51
N GLY A 340 22.73 -67.35 1.17
CA GLY A 340 21.74 -67.87 2.14
C GLY A 340 22.14 -69.19 2.81
N GLY A 341 23.40 -69.61 2.69
CA GLY A 341 23.94 -70.89 3.15
C GLY A 341 24.92 -70.80 4.32
N VAL A 342 24.72 -69.85 5.26
CA VAL A 342 25.41 -69.80 6.55
C VAL A 342 24.39 -69.75 7.67
#